data_AF-A0A3D4QY75-F1
#
_entry.id   AF-A0A3D4QY75-F1
#
_cell.length_a   1.000
_cell.length_b   1.000
_cell.length_c   1.000
_cell.angle_alpha   90.00
_cell.angle_beta   90.00
_cell.angle_gamma   90.00
#
_symmetry.space_group_name_H-M   'P 1'
#
loop_
_entity.id
_entity.type
_entity.pdbx_description
1 polymer ?
#
loop_
_entity_poly.entity_id
_entity_poly.type
_entity_poly.pdbx_seq_one_letter_code
_entity_poly.pdbx_strand_id
1 'polypeptide(L)'
;IERSIIKKFRKSIWRKFTKAIQEYELVKEGDKIAVCISGGKDSMLLAKLMQELKRHGQVPFELVFLVMNPGYNEDNWRIITDNAKLLGISLTVFESDIFN
;
A
#
# COMPACT_ATOMS: atom_id res chain seq x y z
N ILE A 1 -13.79 -0.55 -3.73
CA ILE A 1 -13.06 0.73 -3.50
C ILE A 1 -12.20 1.09 -4.72
N GLU A 2 -11.47 0.13 -5.24
CA GLU A 2 -10.68 0.07 -6.48
C GLU A 2 -11.33 0.78 -7.68
N ARG A 3 -12.62 0.51 -7.95
CA ARG A 3 -13.34 1.14 -9.07
C ARG A 3 -13.34 2.67 -8.98
N SER A 4 -13.39 3.25 -7.77
CA SER A 4 -13.37 4.71 -7.61
C SER A 4 -12.00 5.30 -7.94
N ILE A 5 -10.91 4.59 -7.63
CA ILE A 5 -9.53 4.98 -7.97
C ILE A 5 -9.38 5.11 -9.49
N ILE A 6 -9.81 4.09 -10.24
CA ILE A 6 -9.63 4.04 -11.69
C ILE A 6 -10.67 4.84 -12.49
N LYS A 7 -11.80 5.24 -11.88
CA LYS A 7 -12.86 6.04 -12.52
C LYS A 7 -12.94 7.45 -11.93
N LYS A 8 -13.53 7.61 -10.74
CA LYS A 8 -13.80 8.90 -10.10
C LYS A 8 -12.52 9.71 -9.87
N PHE A 9 -11.48 9.05 -9.37
CA PHE A 9 -10.18 9.67 -9.06
C PHE A 9 -9.12 9.40 -10.12
N ARG A 10 -9.54 9.03 -11.34
CA ARG A 10 -8.61 8.66 -12.41
C ARG A 10 -7.65 9.79 -12.76
N LYS A 11 -8.17 11.00 -12.92
CA LYS A 11 -7.39 12.16 -13.35
C LYS A 11 -6.51 12.71 -12.23
N SER A 12 -7.04 12.78 -11.01
CA SER A 12 -6.37 13.42 -9.88
C SER A 12 -5.34 12.53 -9.20
N ILE A 13 -5.59 11.21 -9.13
CA ILE A 13 -4.75 10.27 -8.38
C ILE A 13 -4.12 9.26 -9.34
N TRP A 14 -4.92 8.38 -9.96
CA TRP A 14 -4.40 7.24 -10.72
C TRP A 14 -3.42 7.64 -11.82
N ARG A 15 -3.78 8.61 -12.68
CA ARG A 15 -2.91 9.07 -13.78
C ARG A 15 -1.60 9.68 -13.30
N LYS A 16 -1.63 10.43 -12.19
CA LYS A 16 -0.42 11.05 -11.63
C LYS A 16 0.49 9.97 -11.04
N PHE A 17 -0.09 9.04 -10.30
CA PHE A 17 0.61 7.88 -9.75
C PHE A 17 1.28 7.05 -10.85
N THR A 18 0.54 6.59 -11.87
CA THR A 18 1.13 5.78 -12.95
C THR A 18 2.15 6.55 -13.78
N LYS A 19 1.93 7.86 -14.00
CA LYS A 19 2.92 8.72 -14.68
C LYS A 19 4.23 8.75 -13.90
N ALA A 20 4.17 8.97 -12.59
CA ALA A 20 5.37 9.00 -11.75
C ALA A 20 6.10 7.64 -11.75
N ILE A 21 5.37 6.52 -11.65
CA ILE A 21 5.95 5.18 -11.73
C ILE A 21 6.74 4.99 -13.04
N GLN A 22 6.19 5.43 -14.17
CA GLN A 22 6.82 5.32 -15.48
C GLN A 22 7.98 6.31 -15.67
N GLU A 23 7.77 7.58 -15.30
CA GLU A 23 8.72 8.68 -15.49
C GLU A 23 10.00 8.50 -14.68
N TYR A 24 9.88 7.96 -13.47
CA TYR A 24 11.01 7.72 -12.58
C TYR A 24 11.44 6.25 -12.52
N GLU A 25 10.89 5.41 -13.40
CA GLU A 25 11.18 3.97 -13.47
C GLU A 25 11.13 3.26 -12.10
N LEU A 26 10.13 3.59 -11.27
CA LEU A 26 10.05 3.16 -9.87
C LEU A 26 9.72 1.67 -9.69
N VAL A 27 9.29 1.00 -10.76
CA VAL A 27 8.92 -0.42 -10.76
C VAL A 27 9.49 -1.05 -12.02
N LYS A 28 10.37 -2.03 -11.82
CA LYS A 28 11.01 -2.82 -12.86
C LYS A 28 10.62 -4.29 -12.72
N GLU A 29 10.81 -5.02 -13.82
CA GLU A 29 10.52 -6.45 -13.85
C GLU A 29 11.39 -7.21 -12.82
N GLY A 30 10.72 -8.04 -12.02
CA GLY A 30 11.37 -8.83 -10.97
C GLY A 30 11.53 -8.09 -9.64
N ASP A 31 11.12 -6.81 -9.54
CA ASP A 31 11.20 -6.08 -8.27
C ASP A 31 10.34 -6.74 -7.18
N LYS A 32 10.85 -6.67 -5.94
CA LYS A 32 10.09 -7.00 -4.73
C LYS A 32 9.87 -5.74 -3.92
N ILE A 33 8.64 -5.22 -3.99
CA ILE A 33 8.30 -3.92 -3.44
C ILE A 33 7.58 -4.08 -2.11
N ALA A 34 8.13 -3.43 -1.08
CA ALA A 34 7.50 -3.31 0.21
C ALA A 34 6.79 -1.95 0.36
N VAL A 35 5.52 -1.98 0.76
CA VAL A 35 4.77 -0.78 1.11
C VAL A 35 4.55 -0.77 2.62
N CYS A 36 5.14 0.21 3.29
CA CYS A 36 4.99 0.37 4.74
C CYS A 36 3.65 1.05 5.07
N ILE A 37 2.84 0.37 5.89
CA ILE A 37 1.50 0.76 6.31
C ILE A 37 1.58 1.36 7.71
N SER A 38 1.40 2.67 7.79
CA SER A 38 1.36 3.41 9.05
C SER A 38 -0.02 3.47 9.69
N GLY A 39 -1.06 2.96 9.03
CA GLY A 39 -2.46 3.12 9.44
C GLY A 39 -3.17 4.35 8.89
N GLY A 40 -2.41 5.32 8.38
CA GLY A 40 -2.95 6.53 7.79
C GLY A 40 -3.62 6.29 6.42
N LYS A 41 -4.51 7.21 6.04
CA LYS A 41 -5.20 7.18 4.75
C LYS A 41 -4.24 7.13 3.55
N ASP A 42 -3.08 7.79 3.66
CA ASP A 42 -2.14 7.96 2.54
C ASP A 42 -1.39 6.65 2.26
N SER A 43 -0.89 5.96 3.29
CA SER A 43 -0.24 4.65 3.15
C SER A 43 -1.22 3.56 2.73
N MET A 44 -2.45 3.60 3.25
CA MET A 44 -3.55 2.72 2.83
C MET A 44 -3.95 2.95 1.37
N LEU A 45 -4.05 4.20 0.92
CA LEU A 45 -4.33 4.52 -0.48
C LEU A 45 -3.20 4.08 -1.39
N LEU A 46 -1.94 4.32 -1.02
CA LEU A 46 -0.78 3.86 -1.76
C LEU A 46 -0.80 2.33 -1.93
N ALA A 47 -1.13 1.59 -0.86
CA ALA A 47 -1.29 0.15 -0.95
C ALA A 47 -2.32 -0.25 -2.01
N LYS A 48 -3.49 0.41 -2.02
CA LYS A 48 -4.51 0.16 -3.05
C LYS A 48 -4.06 0.51 -4.46
N LEU A 49 -3.31 1.61 -4.62
CA LEU A 49 -2.73 1.99 -5.92
C LEU A 49 -1.74 0.94 -6.42
N MET A 50 -0.87 0.43 -5.54
CA MET A 50 0.09 -0.63 -5.88
C MET A 50 -0.61 -1.96 -6.20
N GLN A 51 -1.69 -2.31 -5.49
CA GLN A 51 -2.51 -3.49 -5.83
C GLN A 51 -3.17 -3.34 -7.20
N GLU A 52 -3.71 -2.17 -7.52
CA GLU A 52 -4.28 -1.91 -8.85
C GLU A 52 -3.20 -1.94 -9.95
N LEU A 53 -2.01 -1.41 -9.65
CA LEU A 53 -0.87 -1.47 -10.57
C LEU A 53 -0.42 -2.92 -10.80
N LYS A 54 -0.34 -3.74 -9.76
CA LYS A 54 -0.01 -5.16 -9.88
C LYS A 54 -1.06 -5.94 -10.67
N ARG A 55 -2.35 -5.60 -10.49
CA ARG A 55 -3.46 -6.31 -11.14
C ARG A 55 -3.59 -5.99 -12.63
N HIS A 56 -3.35 -4.74 -13.02
CA HIS A 56 -3.59 -4.26 -14.39
C HIS A 56 -2.33 -3.85 -15.15
N GLY A 57 -1.19 -3.76 -14.46
CA GLY A 57 0.11 -3.44 -15.03
C GLY A 57 0.68 -4.61 -15.83
N GLN A 58 1.61 -4.29 -16.72
CA GLN A 58 2.29 -5.27 -17.58
C GLN A 58 3.65 -5.71 -17.01
N VAL A 59 4.20 -4.94 -16.07
CA VAL A 59 5.48 -5.25 -15.42
C VAL A 59 5.21 -6.22 -14.27
N PRO A 60 5.78 -7.44 -14.29
CA PRO A 60 5.61 -8.38 -13.20
C PRO A 60 6.51 -8.00 -12.02
N PHE A 61 5.92 -7.90 -10.82
CA PHE A 61 6.64 -7.61 -9.57
C PHE A 61 5.94 -8.25 -8.36
N GLU A 62 6.70 -8.46 -7.30
CA GLU A 62 6.20 -8.88 -5.99
C GLU A 62 5.82 -7.68 -5.14
N LEU A 63 4.76 -7.82 -4.35
CA LEU A 63 4.24 -6.75 -3.51
C LEU A 63 3.95 -7.29 -2.12
N VAL A 64 4.54 -6.67 -1.11
CA VAL A 64 4.33 -6.99 0.30
C VAL A 64 3.94 -5.72 1.06
N PHE A 65 3.09 -5.87 2.07
CA PHE A 65 2.65 -4.76 2.92
C PHE A 65 3.19 -4.97 4.31
N LEU A 66 3.97 -4.01 4.80
CA LEU A 66 4.67 -4.13 6.08
C LEU A 66 4.05 -3.18 7.08
N VAL A 67 3.85 -3.63 8.32
CA VAL A 67 3.55 -2.73 9.43
C VAL A 67 4.56 -2.99 10.54
N MET A 68 5.17 -1.91 11.02
CA MET A 68 6.05 -1.95 12.18
C MET A 68 5.22 -1.59 13.40
N ASN A 69 5.17 -2.48 14.38
CA ASN A 69 4.44 -2.25 15.63
C ASN A 69 5.45 -1.97 16.75
N PRO A 70 5.70 -0.69 17.11
CA PRO A 70 6.60 -0.33 18.19
C PRO A 70 5.91 -0.35 19.57
N GLY A 71 4.79 -1.05 19.71
CA GLY A 71 3.92 -0.98 20.91
C GLY A 71 2.73 -0.03 20.74
N TYR A 72 2.01 -0.12 19.61
CA TYR A 72 0.76 0.61 19.44
C TYR A 72 -0.24 0.25 20.54
N ASN A 73 -0.99 1.25 21.02
CA ASN A 73 -2.16 1.02 21.85
C ASN A 73 -3.18 0.13 21.08
N GLU A 74 -3.89 -0.76 21.78
CA GLU A 74 -4.76 -1.78 21.19
C GLU A 74 -5.79 -1.19 20.22
N ASP A 75 -6.34 -0.02 20.54
CA ASP A 75 -7.29 0.68 19.67
C ASP A 75 -6.69 1.07 18.32
N ASN A 76 -5.47 1.62 18.32
CA ASN A 76 -4.78 2.01 17.09
C ASN A 76 -4.42 0.78 16.27
N TRP A 77 -3.94 -0.27 16.94
CA TRP A 77 -3.64 -1.54 16.29
C TRP A 77 -4.87 -2.12 15.58
N ARG A 78 -6.01 -2.14 16.28
CA ARG A 78 -7.28 -2.63 15.75
C ARG A 78 -7.75 -1.84 14.54
N ILE A 79 -7.66 -0.51 14.57
CA ILE A 79 -8.00 0.34 13.42
C ILE A 79 -7.16 -0.01 12.19
N ILE A 80 -5.85 -0.22 12.37
CA ILE A 80 -4.94 -0.59 11.28
C ILE A 80 -5.34 -1.94 10.69
N THR A 81 -5.53 -2.95 11.53
CA THR A 81 -5.85 -4.31 11.09
C THR A 81 -7.23 -4.39 10.44
N ASP A 82 -8.23 -3.70 11.01
CA ASP A 82 -9.61 -3.70 10.49
C ASP A 82 -9.67 -3.01 9.12
N ASN A 83 -9.00 -1.86 8.99
CA ASN A 83 -8.90 -1.17 7.71
C ASN A 83 -8.15 -1.99 6.66
N ALA A 84 -7.01 -2.58 7.02
CA ALA A 84 -6.26 -3.43 6.10
C ALA A 84 -7.08 -4.63 5.63
N LYS A 85 -7.82 -5.28 6.55
CA LYS A 85 -8.74 -6.38 6.23
C LYS A 85 -9.86 -5.94 5.30
N LEU A 86 -10.51 -4.81 5.60
CA LEU A 86 -11.56 -4.24 4.76
C LEU A 86 -11.05 -3.91 3.35
N LEU A 87 -9.82 -3.44 3.26
CA LEU A 87 -9.16 -3.06 2.02
C LEU A 87 -8.49 -4.23 1.29
N GLY A 88 -8.49 -5.45 1.86
CA GLY A 88 -7.82 -6.61 1.27
C GLY A 88 -6.30 -6.46 1.20
N ILE A 89 -5.70 -5.77 2.17
CA ILE A 89 -4.25 -5.56 2.30
C ILE A 89 -3.73 -6.62 3.28
N SER A 90 -2.97 -7.60 2.77
CA SER A 90 -2.36 -8.64 3.60
C SER A 90 -1.10 -8.09 4.27
N LEU A 91 -1.21 -7.75 5.56
CA LEU A 91 -0.12 -7.18 6.35
C LEU A 91 0.84 -8.27 6.82
N THR A 92 2.13 -8.00 6.65
CA THR A 92 3.21 -8.66 7.39
C THR A 92 3.61 -7.75 8.55
N VAL A 93 3.44 -8.24 9.76
CA VAL A 93 3.69 -7.47 10.99
C VAL A 93 5.10 -7.75 11.46
N PHE A 94 5.85 -6.69 11.72
CA PHE A 94 7.14 -6.76 12.38
C PHE A 94 7.03 -6.09 13.75
N GLU A 95 7.21 -6.88 14.80
CA GLU A 95 7.32 -6.40 16.17
C GLU A 95 8.72 -5.83 16.37
N SER A 96 8.81 -4.69 17.05
CA SER A 96 10.09 -4.04 17.31
C SER A 96 10.12 -3.43 18.70
N ASP A 97 11.09 -3.87 19.51
CA ASP A 97 11.31 -3.42 20.88
C ASP A 97 12.17 -2.14 20.93
N ILE A 98 11.82 -1.09 20.18
CA ILE A 98 12.66 0.13 20.09
C ILE A 98 12.58 0.99 21.37
N PHE A 99 11.67 0.68 22.28
CA PHE A 99 11.53 1.39 23.57
C PHE A 99 12.15 0.65 24.76
N ASN A 100 12.99 -0.37 24.54
CA ASN A 100 13.79 -1.01 25.57
C ASN A 100 15.24 -0.52 25.57
#